data_AF-A0AAQ0MJM9-F1
#
_entry.id   AF-A0AAQ0MJM9-F1
#
_cell.length_a   1.000
_cell.length_b   1.000
_cell.length_c   1.000
_cell.angle_alpha   90.00
_cell.angle_beta   90.00
_cell.angle_gamma   90.00
#
_symmetry.space_group_name_H-M   'P 1'
#
loop_
_entity.id
_entity.type
_entity.pdbx_description
1 polymer ?
#
loop_
_entity_poly.entity_id
_entity_poly.type
_entity_poly.pdbx_seq_one_letter_code
_entity_poly.pdbx_strand_id
1 'polypeptide(L)'
;MSLNININSYLKLLENESSAEQRYYQEKNDITKFFYKLFKHPRDKRRELLYLDSIDDESFYQLFSAYTIGSELLTIPDCLNEDIMNYGSIEDLFNDRVKIMKDRLPFKHEAAIHFKDKDCNFVKESLLAFQEKFSNPNIF
;
A
#
# COMPACT_ATOMS: atom_id res chain seq x y z
N MET A 1 11.79 -1.31 11.30
CA MET A 1 10.83 -2.44 11.48
C MET A 1 11.03 -3.39 10.30
N SER A 2 10.85 -4.72 10.43
CA SER A 2 10.92 -5.59 9.23
C SER A 2 9.80 -5.20 8.27
N LEU A 3 10.10 -5.04 6.97
CA LEU A 3 9.17 -4.56 5.94
C LEU A 3 7.84 -5.31 5.97
N ASN A 4 7.87 -6.65 6.04
CA ASN A 4 6.66 -7.45 6.12
C ASN A 4 5.82 -7.19 7.37
N ILE A 5 6.46 -6.93 8.52
CA ILE A 5 5.75 -6.55 9.74
C ILE A 5 5.10 -5.17 9.56
N ASN A 6 5.79 -4.24 8.88
CA ASN A 6 5.27 -2.91 8.60
C ASN A 6 4.05 -2.97 7.65
N ILE A 7 4.16 -3.72 6.55
CA ILE A 7 3.05 -3.96 5.63
C ILE A 7 1.85 -4.56 6.36
N ASN A 8 2.05 -5.63 7.14
CA ASN A 8 0.96 -6.30 7.86
C ASN A 8 0.29 -5.36 8.89
N SER A 9 1.08 -4.53 9.56
CA SER A 9 0.57 -3.54 10.52
C SER A 9 -0.28 -2.49 9.83
N TYR A 10 0.16 -2.02 8.65
CA TYR A 10 -0.61 -1.09 7.85
C TYR A 10 -1.88 -1.74 7.30
N LEU A 11 -1.82 -2.94 6.72
CA LEU A 11 -3.00 -3.67 6.24
C LEU A 11 -4.06 -3.83 7.33
N LYS A 12 -3.66 -4.20 8.55
CA LYS A 12 -4.57 -4.30 9.70
C LYS A 12 -5.18 -2.95 10.09
N LEU A 13 -4.44 -1.86 9.94
CA LEU A 13 -4.99 -0.51 10.12
C LEU A 13 -6.07 -0.21 9.07
N LEU A 14 -5.85 -0.63 7.82
CA LEU A 14 -6.81 -0.44 6.72
C LEU A 14 -8.05 -1.34 6.84
N GLU A 15 -7.99 -2.39 7.65
CA GLU A 15 -9.13 -3.27 7.98
C GLU A 15 -9.99 -2.73 9.12
N ASN A 16 -9.47 -1.85 9.98
CA ASN A 16 -10.20 -1.34 11.14
C ASN A 16 -11.26 -0.31 10.74
N GLU A 17 -12.48 -0.77 10.54
CA GLU A 17 -13.67 0.05 10.37
C GLU A 17 -14.04 0.82 11.66
N SER A 18 -14.64 1.99 11.45
CA SER A 18 -15.61 2.53 12.40
C SER A 18 -16.77 1.53 12.53
N SER A 19 -16.86 0.84 13.67
CA SER A 19 -17.94 -0.11 13.97
C SER A 19 -19.35 0.50 13.85
N ALA A 20 -19.47 1.82 13.84
CA ALA A 20 -20.73 2.54 13.69
C ALA A 20 -21.18 2.65 12.21
N GLU A 21 -20.27 2.94 11.29
CA GLU A 21 -20.59 3.05 9.85
C GLU A 21 -20.89 1.67 9.25
N GLN A 22 -20.13 0.67 9.68
CA GLN A 22 -20.33 -0.70 9.25
C GLN A 22 -21.73 -1.22 9.63
N ARG A 23 -22.21 -0.91 10.85
CA ARG A 23 -23.58 -1.22 11.30
C ARG A 23 -24.63 -0.44 10.50
N TYR A 24 -24.40 0.85 10.25
CA TYR A 24 -25.32 1.71 9.47
C TYR A 24 -25.58 1.17 8.06
N TYR A 25 -24.57 0.61 7.39
CA TYR A 25 -24.73 0.07 6.03
C TYR A 25 -25.20 -1.40 5.99
N GLN A 26 -24.95 -2.19 7.03
CA GLN A 26 -25.48 -3.56 7.15
C GLN A 26 -27.02 -3.59 7.24
N GLU A 27 -27.63 -2.53 7.77
CA GLU A 27 -29.09 -2.38 7.91
C GLU A 27 -29.82 -1.99 6.60
N LYS A 28 -29.09 -1.69 5.51
CA LYS A 28 -29.69 -1.28 4.22
C LYS A 28 -29.79 -2.42 3.19
N ASN A 29 -30.57 -2.18 2.13
CA ASN A 29 -30.83 -3.12 1.05
C ASN A 29 -29.56 -3.59 0.31
N ASP A 30 -29.67 -4.68 -0.44
CA ASP A 30 -28.54 -5.38 -1.06
C ASP A 30 -27.76 -4.51 -2.05
N ILE A 31 -28.43 -3.56 -2.70
CA ILE A 31 -27.81 -2.58 -3.59
C ILE A 31 -26.88 -1.65 -2.78
N THR A 32 -27.33 -1.15 -1.64
CA THR A 32 -26.51 -0.29 -0.76
C THR A 32 -25.30 -1.07 -0.21
N LYS A 33 -25.48 -2.35 0.14
CA LYS A 33 -24.39 -3.24 0.56
C LYS A 33 -23.38 -3.48 -0.56
N PHE A 34 -23.85 -3.64 -1.80
CA PHE A 34 -23.02 -3.79 -2.98
C PHE A 34 -22.19 -2.53 -3.24
N PHE A 35 -22.83 -1.35 -3.26
CA PHE A 35 -22.13 -0.08 -3.42
C PHE A 35 -21.18 0.24 -2.25
N TYR A 36 -21.52 -0.15 -1.01
CA TYR A 36 -20.60 -0.03 0.13
C TYR A 36 -19.32 -0.86 -0.10
N LYS A 37 -19.47 -2.15 -0.46
CA LYS A 37 -18.35 -3.02 -0.79
C LYS A 37 -17.52 -2.50 -1.97
N LEU A 38 -18.16 -1.90 -2.97
CA LEU A 38 -17.47 -1.39 -4.15
C LEU A 38 -16.81 -0.02 -3.94
N PHE A 39 -17.39 0.88 -3.14
CA PHE A 39 -17.03 2.31 -3.13
C PHE A 39 -16.58 2.87 -1.79
N LYS A 40 -16.80 2.19 -0.66
CA LYS A 40 -16.47 2.76 0.66
C LYS A 40 -16.04 1.68 1.64
N HIS A 41 -14.73 1.46 1.72
CA HIS A 41 -14.13 1.33 3.03
C HIS A 41 -13.84 2.75 3.55
N PRO A 42 -14.62 3.28 4.51
CA PRO A 42 -14.28 4.54 5.15
C PRO A 42 -12.98 4.35 5.93
N ARG A 43 -11.88 4.74 5.27
CA ARG A 43 -10.55 4.88 5.87
C ARG A 43 -10.59 6.02 6.88
N ASP A 44 -10.17 5.78 8.12
CA ASP A 44 -9.83 6.87 9.03
C ASP A 44 -8.48 7.46 8.58
N LYS A 45 -8.54 8.34 7.57
CA LYS A 45 -7.36 9.02 6.99
C LYS A 45 -6.51 9.72 8.05
N ARG A 46 -7.12 10.13 9.18
CA ARG A 46 -6.39 10.73 10.30
C ARG A 46 -5.58 9.67 11.03
N ARG A 47 -6.16 8.52 11.38
CA ARG A 47 -5.42 7.40 11.99
C ARG A 47 -4.31 6.89 11.09
N GLU A 48 -4.56 6.85 9.78
CA GLU A 48 -3.53 6.48 8.82
C GLU A 48 -2.37 7.47 8.77
N LEU A 49 -2.66 8.77 8.68
CA LEU A 49 -1.62 9.78 8.70
C LEU A 49 -0.81 9.70 10.01
N LEU A 50 -1.50 9.55 11.16
CA LEU A 50 -0.84 9.38 12.45
C LEU A 50 0.08 8.15 12.47
N TYR A 51 -0.36 7.03 11.89
CA TYR A 51 0.47 5.83 11.77
C TYR A 51 1.68 6.06 10.86
N LEU A 52 1.47 6.62 9.66
CA LEU A 52 2.53 6.90 8.69
C LEU A 52 3.57 7.90 9.23
N ASP A 53 3.13 8.90 10.01
CA ASP A 53 4.02 9.84 10.68
C ASP A 53 4.77 9.19 11.86
N SER A 54 4.19 8.17 12.50
CA SER A 54 4.77 7.48 13.68
C SER A 54 5.90 6.50 13.34
N ILE A 55 5.93 5.96 12.12
CA ILE A 55 7.01 5.08 11.66
C ILE A 55 8.22 5.90 11.22
N ASP A 56 9.41 5.31 11.34
CA ASP A 56 10.65 5.96 10.88
C ASP A 56 10.65 6.14 9.36
N ASP A 57 11.44 7.10 8.87
CA ASP A 57 11.45 7.51 7.47
C ASP A 57 11.81 6.34 6.55
N GLU A 58 12.81 5.52 6.93
CA GLU A 58 13.19 4.34 6.16
C GLU A 58 12.01 3.38 6.01
N SER A 59 11.37 3.00 7.12
CA SER A 59 10.19 2.14 7.12
C SER A 59 9.05 2.72 6.28
N PHE A 60 8.84 4.03 6.31
CA PHE A 60 7.83 4.71 5.48
C PHE A 60 8.13 4.60 3.99
N TYR A 61 9.33 4.97 3.55
CA TYR A 61 9.67 4.94 2.13
C TYR A 61 9.75 3.53 1.57
N GLN A 62 10.12 2.54 2.40
CA GLN A 62 10.02 1.13 2.05
C GLN A 62 8.57 0.69 1.86
N LEU A 63 7.66 1.07 2.76
CA LEU A 63 6.23 0.78 2.63
C LEU A 63 5.64 1.44 1.37
N PHE A 64 5.99 2.71 1.12
CA PHE A 64 5.49 3.43 -0.04
C PHE A 64 6.04 2.83 -1.35
N SER A 65 7.31 2.41 -1.37
CA SER A 65 7.92 1.76 -2.53
C SER A 65 7.33 0.37 -2.78
N ALA A 66 7.02 -0.37 -1.71
CA ALA A 66 6.32 -1.64 -1.80
C ALA A 66 4.94 -1.47 -2.44
N TYR A 67 4.19 -0.43 -2.06
CA TYR A 67 2.94 -0.08 -2.73
C TYR A 67 3.16 0.24 -4.21
N THR A 68 4.16 1.04 -4.58
CA THR A 68 4.36 1.40 -5.99
C THR A 68 4.69 0.21 -6.86
N ILE A 69 5.59 -0.68 -6.42
CA ILE A 69 5.94 -1.89 -7.16
C ILE A 69 4.75 -2.86 -7.20
N GLY A 70 4.03 -3.00 -6.08
CA GLY A 70 2.79 -3.76 -6.01
C GLY A 70 1.73 -3.27 -7.00
N SER A 71 1.58 -1.96 -7.15
CA SER A 71 0.68 -1.34 -8.12
C SER A 71 1.13 -1.64 -9.55
N GLU A 72 2.43 -1.57 -9.83
CA GLU A 72 2.99 -1.87 -11.16
C GLU A 72 2.81 -3.35 -11.52
N LEU A 73 2.98 -4.28 -10.56
CA LEU A 73 2.67 -5.71 -10.74
C LEU A 73 1.23 -5.94 -11.20
N LEU A 74 0.27 -5.17 -10.68
CA LEU A 74 -1.15 -5.33 -11.00
C LEU A 74 -1.58 -4.62 -12.29
N THR A 75 -0.87 -3.58 -12.71
CA THR A 75 -1.33 -2.68 -13.79
C THR A 75 -0.47 -2.71 -15.04
N ILE A 76 0.86 -2.84 -14.90
CA ILE A 76 1.85 -2.81 -15.99
C ILE A 76 2.99 -3.83 -15.75
N PRO A 77 2.67 -5.12 -15.56
CA PRO A 77 3.66 -6.13 -15.20
C PRO A 77 4.80 -6.29 -16.22
N ASP A 78 4.53 -6.10 -17.51
CA ASP A 78 5.56 -6.24 -18.56
C ASP A 78 6.66 -5.18 -18.42
N CYS A 79 6.28 -3.91 -18.18
CA CYS A 79 7.24 -2.83 -17.95
C CYS A 79 8.05 -3.06 -16.66
N LEU A 80 7.39 -3.53 -15.60
CA LEU A 80 8.08 -3.86 -14.35
C LEU A 80 9.08 -5.00 -14.53
N ASN A 81 8.73 -6.04 -15.30
CA ASN A 81 9.65 -7.13 -15.58
C ASN A 81 10.87 -6.66 -16.38
N GLU A 82 10.69 -5.76 -17.35
CA GLU A 82 11.80 -5.13 -18.07
C GLU A 82 12.69 -4.31 -17.12
N ASP A 83 12.10 -3.51 -16.22
CA ASP A 83 12.83 -2.79 -15.17
C ASP A 83 13.64 -3.77 -14.29
N ILE A 84 13.02 -4.87 -13.82
CA ILE A 84 13.70 -5.89 -13.01
C ILE A 84 14.89 -6.49 -13.78
N MET A 85 14.74 -6.78 -15.08
CA MET A 85 15.84 -7.28 -15.90
C MET A 85 16.97 -6.26 -16.04
N ASN A 86 16.65 -4.97 -16.18
CA ASN A 86 17.64 -3.90 -16.30
C ASN A 86 18.41 -3.67 -14.99
N TYR A 87 17.75 -3.81 -13.85
CA TYR A 87 18.36 -3.69 -12.52
C TYR A 87 19.06 -4.98 -12.06
N GLY A 88 18.71 -6.12 -12.64
CA GLY A 88 19.30 -7.44 -12.36
C GLY A 88 18.57 -8.23 -11.26
N SER A 89 17.89 -7.56 -10.34
CA SER A 89 17.03 -8.19 -9.34
C SER A 89 15.90 -7.26 -8.90
N ILE A 90 14.85 -7.86 -8.31
CA ILE A 90 13.72 -7.10 -7.78
C ILE A 90 14.11 -6.36 -6.49
N GLU A 91 15.07 -6.90 -5.73
CA GLU A 91 15.66 -6.27 -4.55
C GLU A 91 16.45 -5.00 -4.90
N ASP A 92 17.25 -5.04 -5.97
CA ASP A 92 18.03 -3.89 -6.42
C ASP A 92 17.11 -2.77 -6.92
N LEU A 93 16.09 -3.12 -7.71
CA LEU A 93 15.04 -2.19 -8.12
C LEU A 93 14.32 -1.58 -6.90
N PHE A 94 13.97 -2.39 -5.91
CA PHE A 94 13.31 -1.94 -4.69
C PHE A 94 14.17 -0.92 -3.92
N ASN A 95 15.45 -1.23 -3.71
CA ASN A 95 16.38 -0.34 -3.02
C ASN A 95 16.55 1.00 -3.74
N ASP A 96 16.65 0.97 -5.08
CA ASP A 96 16.75 2.20 -5.87
C ASP A 96 15.45 3.00 -5.87
N ARG A 97 14.29 2.34 -5.92
CA ARG A 97 12.97 2.99 -5.81
C ARG A 97 12.81 3.70 -4.46
N VAL A 98 13.25 3.09 -3.36
CA VAL A 98 13.27 3.74 -2.04
C VAL A 98 14.11 5.01 -2.06
N LYS A 99 15.30 4.96 -2.67
CA LYS A 99 16.18 6.12 -2.82
C LYS A 99 15.55 7.22 -3.68
N ILE A 100 15.04 6.88 -4.86
CA ILE A 100 14.37 7.83 -5.76
C ILE A 100 13.16 8.48 -5.07
N MET A 101 12.39 7.72 -4.28
CA MET A 101 11.22 8.26 -3.58
C MET A 101 11.63 9.29 -2.53
N LYS A 102 12.72 9.04 -1.79
CA LYS A 102 13.29 10.01 -0.84
C LYS A 102 13.79 11.27 -1.54
N ASP A 103 14.45 11.12 -2.70
CA ASP A 103 14.98 12.27 -3.44
C ASP A 103 13.86 13.13 -4.04
N ARG A 104 12.76 12.50 -4.51
CA ARG A 104 11.63 13.20 -5.14
C ARG A 104 10.63 13.77 -4.15
N LEU A 105 10.40 13.09 -3.03
CA LEU A 105 9.47 13.49 -1.98
C LEU A 105 10.19 13.45 -0.62
N PRO A 106 11.15 14.36 -0.36
CA PRO A 106 12.02 14.30 0.82
C PRO A 106 11.30 14.60 2.13
N PHE A 107 10.13 15.24 2.08
CA PHE A 107 9.33 15.54 3.26
C PHE A 107 8.34 14.41 3.54
N LYS A 108 8.67 13.53 4.50
CA LYS A 108 7.83 12.37 4.86
C LYS A 108 6.36 12.71 5.06
N HIS A 109 6.06 13.79 5.77
CA HIS A 109 4.69 14.18 6.06
C HIS A 109 3.88 14.46 4.78
N GLU A 110 4.48 15.17 3.81
CA GLU A 110 3.85 15.43 2.51
C GLU A 110 3.67 14.14 1.71
N ALA A 111 4.70 13.29 1.68
CA ALA A 111 4.62 11.97 1.06
C ALA A 111 3.53 11.09 1.69
N ALA A 112 3.36 11.14 3.01
CA ALA A 112 2.33 10.41 3.75
C ALA A 112 0.92 10.93 3.42
N ILE A 113 0.76 12.24 3.23
CA ILE A 113 -0.50 12.82 2.72
C ILE A 113 -0.82 12.27 1.32
N HIS A 114 0.17 12.25 0.43
CA HIS A 114 -0.01 11.67 -0.91
C HIS A 114 -0.36 10.18 -0.87
N PHE A 115 0.26 9.42 0.04
CA PHE A 115 0.06 7.98 0.14
C PHE A 115 -1.31 7.61 0.73
N LYS A 116 -1.76 8.28 1.81
CA LYS A 116 -3.07 8.00 2.43
C LYS A 116 -4.26 8.33 1.52
N ASP A 117 -4.06 9.23 0.55
CA ASP A 117 -5.13 9.66 -0.36
C ASP A 117 -5.32 8.72 -1.56
N LYS A 118 -4.48 7.68 -1.69
CA LYS A 118 -4.68 6.58 -2.63
C LYS A 118 -5.90 5.73 -2.25
N ASP A 119 -6.48 5.06 -3.24
CA ASP A 119 -7.62 4.16 -3.05
C ASP A 119 -7.31 3.03 -2.07
N CYS A 120 -8.20 2.77 -1.11
CA CYS A 120 -7.97 1.80 -0.04
C CYS A 120 -7.75 0.38 -0.57
N ASN A 121 -8.67 -0.06 -1.44
CA ASN A 121 -8.68 -1.42 -1.94
C ASN A 121 -7.47 -1.65 -2.82
N PHE A 122 -7.18 -0.67 -3.68
CA PHE A 122 -6.01 -0.74 -4.52
C PHE A 122 -4.69 -0.72 -3.71
N VAL A 123 -4.60 0.05 -2.62
CA VAL A 123 -3.44 -0.01 -1.71
C VAL A 123 -3.30 -1.38 -1.08
N LYS A 124 -4.39 -1.98 -0.59
CA LYS A 124 -4.37 -3.34 -0.01
C LYS A 124 -3.90 -4.37 -1.04
N GLU A 125 -4.55 -4.41 -2.20
CA GLU A 125 -4.22 -5.35 -3.28
C GLU A 125 -2.78 -5.20 -3.75
N SER A 126 -2.30 -3.96 -3.90
CA SER A 126 -0.91 -3.68 -4.30
C SER A 126 0.09 -4.22 -3.27
N LEU A 127 -0.15 -3.96 -1.97
CA LEU A 127 0.74 -4.43 -0.91
C LEU A 127 0.74 -5.96 -0.79
N LEU A 128 -0.42 -6.61 -0.97
CA LEU A 128 -0.51 -8.07 -1.02
C LEU A 128 0.24 -8.65 -2.22
N ALA A 129 0.06 -8.08 -3.41
CA ALA A 129 0.78 -8.50 -4.63
C ALA A 129 2.30 -8.37 -4.48
N PHE A 130 2.76 -7.28 -3.86
CA PHE A 130 4.17 -7.11 -3.50
C PHE A 130 4.64 -8.23 -2.55
N GLN A 131 3.90 -8.52 -1.48
CA GLN A 131 4.28 -9.57 -0.53
C GLN A 131 4.33 -10.96 -1.20
N GLU A 132 3.38 -11.28 -2.06
CA GLU A 132 3.37 -12.55 -2.81
C GLU A 132 4.61 -12.71 -3.68
N LYS A 133 5.03 -11.63 -4.38
CA LYS A 133 6.19 -11.66 -5.26
C LYS A 133 7.52 -11.67 -4.51
N PHE A 134 7.65 -10.85 -3.46
CA PHE A 134 8.91 -10.70 -2.70
C PHE A 134 9.09 -11.74 -1.58
N SER A 135 8.01 -12.34 -1.08
CA SER A 135 8.12 -13.41 -0.08
C SER A 135 8.28 -14.80 -0.72
N ASN A 136 8.19 -14.90 -2.05
CA ASN A 136 8.29 -16.15 -2.78
C ASN A 136 9.28 -16.02 -3.97
N PRO A 137 10.60 -16.09 -3.72
CA PRO A 137 11.63 -15.87 -4.74
C PRO A 137 11.67 -16.92 -5.87
N ASN A 138 10.81 -17.94 -5.83
CA ASN A 138 10.75 -19.04 -6.80
C ASN A 138 9.74 -18.82 -7.94
N ILE A 139 9.15 -17.63 -8.09
CA ILE A 139 8.28 -17.33 -9.23
C ILE A 139 9.10 -16.61 -10.30
N PHE A 140 9.99 -17.34 -10.96
CA PHE A 140 10.41 -17.23 -12.37
C PHE A 140 11.31 -18.41 -12.74
#